data_AF-A0A1M5U3W2-F1
#
_entry.id   AF-A0A1M5U3W2-F1
#
_cell.length_a   1.000
_cell.length_b   1.000
_cell.length_c   1.000
_cell.angle_alpha   90.00
_cell.angle_beta   90.00
_cell.angle_gamma   90.00
#
_symmetry.space_group_name_H-M   'P 1'
#
loop_
_entity.id
_entity.type
_entity.pdbx_description
1 polymer ?
#
loop_
_entity_poly.entity_id
_entity_poly.type
_entity_poly.pdbx_seq_one_letter_code
_entity_poly.pdbx_strand_id
1 'polypeptide(L)'
;MKNLGLPYLINTKIYSISQLVFKESNGIEFNMGDTFILENSKGLLQILNDYNKIYIFSIASVKSAKILGEFETDQAEIYLNNTKEVANGGAIQSIHNYTQASTYLFGSKFLDNNEAFVLGFCYGFDEIISLSAPAFESLLSDYSDRNVSVIAAS
;
A
#
# COMPACT_ATOMS: atom_id res chain seq x y z
N MET A 1 2.88 15.51 8.72
CA MET A 1 2.99 14.92 7.36
C MET A 1 1.74 15.27 6.57
N LYS A 2 1.85 15.59 5.28
CA LYS A 2 0.70 15.90 4.41
C LYS A 2 0.24 14.63 3.70
N ASN A 3 -1.06 14.31 3.76
CA ASN A 3 -1.62 13.24 2.93
C ASN A 3 -1.61 13.67 1.46
N LEU A 4 -0.99 12.86 0.61
CA LEU A 4 -0.82 13.06 -0.82
C LEU A 4 -1.93 12.37 -1.64
N GLY A 5 -2.55 11.33 -1.08
CA GLY A 5 -3.57 10.51 -1.74
C GLY A 5 -3.02 9.64 -2.88
N LEU A 6 -3.87 8.72 -3.37
CA LEU A 6 -3.53 7.82 -4.48
C LEU A 6 -3.10 8.52 -5.77
N PRO A 7 -3.68 9.66 -6.20
CA PRO A 7 -3.25 10.34 -7.42
C PRO A 7 -1.76 10.71 -7.44
N TYR A 8 -1.10 10.86 -6.28
CA TYR A 8 0.33 11.14 -6.22
C TYR A 8 1.21 10.04 -6.81
N LEU A 9 0.70 8.80 -6.82
CA LEU A 9 1.40 7.64 -7.36
C LEU A 9 1.38 7.61 -8.90
N ILE A 10 0.52 8.39 -9.56
CA ILE A 10 0.55 8.54 -11.01
C ILE A 10 1.91 9.08 -11.46
N ASN A 11 2.42 8.57 -12.58
CA ASN A 11 3.75 8.83 -13.14
C ASN A 11 4.90 8.51 -12.17
N THR A 12 4.68 7.59 -11.23
CA THR A 12 5.69 7.18 -10.25
C THR A 12 6.13 5.74 -10.53
N LYS A 13 7.45 5.53 -10.58
CA LYS A 13 8.04 4.19 -10.65
C LYS A 13 8.33 3.72 -9.25
N ILE A 14 7.74 2.60 -8.85
CA ILE A 14 8.01 1.96 -7.56
C ILE A 14 9.20 1.01 -7.74
N TYR A 15 10.11 1.02 -6.77
CA TYR A 15 11.30 0.18 -6.77
C TYR A 15 11.15 -0.99 -5.79
N SER A 16 10.57 -0.76 -4.62
CA SER A 16 10.38 -1.79 -3.60
C SER A 16 9.13 -1.55 -2.76
N ILE A 17 8.63 -2.64 -2.15
CA ILE A 17 7.46 -2.64 -1.28
C ILE A 17 7.81 -3.43 -0.01
N SER A 18 7.89 -2.74 1.12
CA SER A 18 8.25 -3.33 2.40
C SER A 18 7.14 -3.16 3.42
N GLN A 19 6.99 -4.13 4.32
CA GLN A 19 6.23 -3.94 5.56
C GLN A 19 7.09 -3.27 6.61
N LEU A 20 6.45 -2.43 7.42
CA LEU A 20 7.09 -1.87 8.61
C LEU A 20 7.06 -2.94 9.70
N VAL A 21 8.22 -3.19 10.32
CA VAL A 21 8.34 -4.12 11.44
C VAL A 21 8.77 -3.34 12.67
N PHE A 22 8.04 -3.59 13.75
CA PHE A 22 8.33 -3.08 15.07
C PHE A 22 8.91 -4.21 15.92
N LYS A 23 10.08 -3.98 16.51
CA LYS A 23 10.74 -4.95 17.37
C LYS A 23 10.94 -4.39 18.76
N GLU A 24 10.29 -5.01 19.74
CA GLU A 24 10.42 -4.67 21.14
C GLU A 24 11.80 -5.04 21.69
N SER A 25 12.17 -4.44 22.82
CA SER A 25 13.44 -4.71 23.51
C SER A 25 13.58 -6.15 24.00
N ASN A 26 12.46 -6.85 24.22
CA ASN A 26 12.40 -8.29 24.53
C ASN A 26 12.62 -9.20 23.31
N GLY A 27 12.76 -8.62 22.10
CA GLY A 27 12.97 -9.33 20.84
C GLY A 27 11.71 -9.75 20.08
N ILE A 28 10.51 -9.45 20.60
CA ILE A 28 9.24 -9.73 19.91
C ILE A 28 9.08 -8.79 18.71
N GLU A 29 8.71 -9.35 17.57
CA GLU A 29 8.52 -8.63 16.31
C GLU A 29 7.04 -8.59 15.92
N PHE A 30 6.58 -7.41 15.52
CA PHE A 30 5.22 -7.16 15.05
C PHE A 30 5.30 -6.58 13.64
N ASN A 31 4.71 -7.28 12.68
CA ASN A 31 4.46 -6.72 11.35
C ASN A 31 3.26 -5.77 11.45
N MET A 32 3.48 -4.52 11.07
CA MET A 32 2.41 -3.53 11.03
C MET A 32 1.55 -3.78 9.78
N GLY A 33 0.49 -4.58 9.94
CA GLY A 33 -0.37 -5.02 8.84
C GLY A 33 -1.12 -3.88 8.14
N ASP A 34 -1.31 -2.76 8.83
CA ASP A 34 -1.99 -1.55 8.35
C ASP A 34 -1.13 -0.69 7.43
N THR A 35 0.17 -0.98 7.28
CA THR A 35 1.10 -0.10 6.57
C THR A 35 2.06 -0.81 5.63
N PHE A 36 2.35 -0.14 4.51
CA PHE A 36 3.46 -0.46 3.61
C PHE A 36 4.34 0.76 3.38
N ILE A 37 5.64 0.52 3.27
CA ILE A 37 6.61 1.51 2.82
C ILE A 37 6.98 1.22 1.37
N LEU A 38 6.77 2.20 0.50
CA LEU A 38 7.17 2.17 -0.90
C LEU A 38 8.42 3.02 -1.08
N GLU A 39 9.45 2.43 -1.68
CA GLU A 39 10.53 3.20 -2.25
C GLU A 39 10.24 3.49 -3.72
N ASN A 40 10.39 4.74 -4.14
CA ASN A 40 10.08 5.14 -5.51
C ASN A 40 11.01 6.23 -6.03
N SER A 41 10.79 6.63 -7.28
CA SER A 41 11.58 7.67 -7.96
C SER A 41 11.57 9.05 -7.29
N LYS A 42 10.67 9.28 -6.32
CA LYS A 42 10.49 10.53 -5.57
C LYS A 42 10.88 10.40 -4.09
N GLY A 43 11.37 9.23 -3.64
CA GLY A 43 11.76 8.95 -2.27
C GLY A 43 10.90 7.88 -1.60
N LEU A 44 10.78 7.96 -0.27
CA LEU A 44 9.99 7.03 0.54
C LEU A 44 8.56 7.53 0.71
N LEU A 45 7.59 6.63 0.47
CA LEU A 45 6.19 6.84 0.79
C LEU A 45 5.70 5.79 1.76
N GLN A 46 4.79 6.18 2.63
CA GLN A 46 4.00 5.28 3.44
C GLN A 46 2.59 5.20 2.86
N ILE A 47 2.11 3.99 2.60
CA ILE A 47 0.68 3.68 2.44
C ILE A 47 0.18 3.19 3.79
N LEU A 48 -0.88 3.81 4.29
CA LEU A 48 -1.50 3.46 5.57
C LEU A 48 -2.99 3.25 5.37
N ASN A 49 -3.51 2.15 5.93
CA ASN A 49 -4.93 1.86 6.02
C ASN A 49 -5.42 2.16 7.44
N ASP A 50 -6.58 2.77 7.54
CA ASP A 50 -7.26 3.10 8.78
C ASP A 50 -8.74 2.85 8.53
N TYR A 51 -9.18 1.63 8.83
CA TYR A 51 -10.49 1.07 8.49
C TYR A 51 -10.82 1.13 6.99
N ASN A 52 -11.54 2.16 6.57
CA ASN A 52 -12.05 2.35 5.21
C ASN A 52 -11.34 3.50 4.47
N LYS A 53 -10.22 4.00 5.00
CA LYS A 53 -9.47 5.11 4.43
C LYS A 53 -8.03 4.72 4.17
N ILE A 54 -7.59 5.04 2.95
CA ILE A 54 -6.19 4.92 2.55
C ILE A 54 -5.53 6.29 2.55
N TYR A 55 -4.43 6.40 3.28
CA TYR A 55 -3.57 7.56 3.32
C TYR A 55 -2.24 7.27 2.65
N ILE A 56 -1.71 8.26 1.93
CA ILE A 56 -0.39 8.19 1.31
C ILE A 56 0.43 9.35 1.84
N PHE A 57 1.51 9.08 2.55
CA PHE A 57 2.40 10.11 3.11
C PHE A 57 3.78 10.02 2.48
N SER A 58 4.42 11.16 2.23
CA SER A 58 5.88 11.17 2.06
C SER A 58 6.54 11.19 3.43
N ILE A 59 7.54 10.34 3.59
CA ILE A 59 8.33 10.20 4.81
C ILE A 59 9.80 10.44 4.49
N ALA A 60 10.53 11.06 5.42
CA ALA A 60 11.96 11.35 5.23
C ALA A 60 12.83 10.11 5.52
N SER A 61 12.36 9.24 6.42
CA SER A 61 12.97 7.97 6.75
C SER A 61 11.94 7.01 7.33
N VAL A 62 12.29 5.74 7.45
CA VAL A 62 11.45 4.70 8.08
C VAL A 62 11.01 5.08 9.49
N LYS A 63 11.90 5.73 10.27
CA LYS A 63 11.60 6.21 11.64
C LYS A 63 10.55 7.32 11.70
N SER A 64 10.20 7.92 10.56
CA SER A 64 9.15 8.95 10.47
C SER A 64 7.79 8.41 10.02
N ALA A 65 7.66 7.10 9.82
CA ALA A 65 6.39 6.46 9.51
C ALA A 65 5.38 6.67 10.66
N LYS A 66 4.11 6.88 10.30
CA LYS A 66 3.01 6.92 11.27
C LYS A 66 2.66 5.48 11.66
N ILE A 67 2.63 5.19 12.95
CA ILE A 67 2.17 3.90 13.48
C ILE A 67 0.78 4.13 14.09
N LEU A 68 -0.21 3.32 13.75
CA LEU A 68 -1.52 3.32 14.41
C LEU A 68 -1.51 2.28 15.53
N GLY A 69 -2.27 2.53 16.61
CA GLY A 69 -2.35 1.64 17.76
C GLY A 69 -1.55 2.11 18.97
N GLU A 70 -1.61 1.31 20.04
CA GLU A 70 -0.94 1.59 21.31
C GLU A 70 0.39 0.82 21.37
N PHE A 71 1.48 1.46 20.95
CA PHE A 71 2.83 0.89 20.97
C PHE A 71 3.76 1.77 21.82
N GLU A 72 4.59 1.14 22.66
CA GLU A 72 5.65 1.84 23.38
C GLU A 72 6.87 2.04 22.47
N THR A 73 6.86 3.11 21.68
CA THR A 73 7.88 3.35 20.64
C THR A 73 9.28 3.67 21.17
N ASP A 74 9.38 4.06 22.44
CA ASP A 74 10.59 4.68 22.99
C ASP A 74 11.73 3.68 23.24
N GLN A 75 11.46 2.37 23.15
CA GLN A 75 12.46 1.31 23.32
C GLN A 75 12.50 0.28 22.18
N ALA A 76 11.85 0.57 21.05
CA ALA A 76 11.72 -0.37 19.96
C ALA A 76 12.59 -0.02 18.76
N GLU A 77 13.06 -1.06 18.08
CA GLU A 77 13.68 -0.94 16.77
C GLU A 77 12.60 -0.96 15.68
N ILE A 78 12.71 -0.03 14.72
CA ILE A 78 11.81 0.03 13.57
C ILE A 78 12.65 -0.19 12.31
N TYR A 79 12.30 -1.22 11.54
CA TYR A 79 12.95 -1.55 10.28
C TYR A 79 11.95 -2.03 9.23
N LEU A 80 12.46 -2.26 8.01
CA LEU A 80 11.67 -2.72 6.88
C LEU A 80 11.92 -4.21 6.65
N ASN A 81 10.84 -4.98 6.51
CA ASN A 81 10.89 -6.32 5.95
C ASN A 81 10.41 -6.26 4.50
N ASN A 82 11.28 -6.65 3.56
CA ASN A 82 10.94 -6.58 2.14
C ASN A 82 10.02 -7.75 1.79
N THR A 83 8.77 -7.45 1.48
CA THR A 83 7.70 -8.45 1.43
C THR A 83 7.32 -8.89 0.02
N LYS A 84 7.53 -8.02 -0.98
CA LYS A 84 7.26 -8.32 -2.41
C LYS A 84 7.95 -7.29 -3.29
N GLU A 85 8.58 -7.76 -4.35
CA GLU A 85 9.10 -6.88 -5.41
C GLU A 85 7.95 -6.44 -6.34
N VAL A 86 8.15 -5.28 -6.97
CA VAL A 86 7.23 -4.72 -7.96
C VAL A 86 7.16 -5.66 -9.18
N ALA A 87 5.97 -5.98 -9.67
CA ALA A 87 5.79 -7.05 -10.65
C ALA A 87 6.51 -6.80 -11.98
N ASN A 88 6.55 -5.54 -12.45
CA ASN A 88 7.16 -5.21 -13.73
C ASN A 88 8.03 -3.93 -13.72
N GLY A 89 8.15 -3.24 -12.58
CA GLY A 89 8.94 -2.00 -12.45
C GLY A 89 8.51 -0.84 -13.38
N GLY A 90 7.31 -0.90 -13.96
CA GLY A 90 6.74 0.17 -14.76
C GLY A 90 6.38 1.40 -13.93
N ALA A 91 6.29 2.57 -14.58
CA ALA A 91 5.69 3.74 -13.95
C ALA A 91 4.17 3.60 -13.96
N ILE A 92 3.53 3.85 -12.81
CA ILE A 92 2.08 3.76 -12.67
C ILE A 92 1.43 4.84 -13.55
N GLN A 93 0.55 4.43 -14.48
CA GLN A 93 -0.21 5.30 -15.36
C GLN A 93 -1.70 5.33 -15.02
N SER A 94 -2.23 4.21 -14.53
CA SER A 94 -3.61 4.17 -14.03
C SER A 94 -3.71 3.41 -12.72
N ILE A 95 -4.68 3.83 -11.90
CA ILE A 95 -5.03 3.22 -10.63
C ILE A 95 -6.51 2.90 -10.70
N HIS A 96 -6.83 1.61 -10.64
CA HIS A 96 -8.19 1.09 -10.62
C HIS A 96 -8.53 0.77 -9.17
N ASN A 97 -9.38 1.60 -8.56
CA ASN A 97 -9.83 1.43 -7.19
C ASN A 97 -11.18 0.72 -7.18
N TYR A 98 -11.26 -0.37 -6.44
CA TYR A 98 -12.42 -1.24 -6.35
C TYR A 98 -13.08 -1.14 -4.97
N THR A 99 -14.37 -0.86 -5.00
CA THR A 99 -15.23 -0.76 -3.80
C THR A 99 -16.34 -1.80 -3.90
N GLN A 100 -16.70 -2.45 -2.79
CA GLN A 100 -17.89 -3.29 -2.75
C GLN A 100 -19.13 -2.41 -2.62
N ALA A 101 -20.26 -2.79 -3.26
CA ALA A 101 -21.50 -2.00 -3.32
C ALA A 101 -22.00 -1.49 -1.96
N SER A 102 -21.63 -2.15 -0.85
CA SER A 102 -22.06 -1.85 0.51
C SER A 102 -21.07 -0.99 1.34
N THR A 103 -20.21 -0.17 0.71
CA THR A 103 -19.50 1.02 1.27
C THR A 103 -18.00 0.95 1.56
N TYR A 104 -17.31 -0.19 1.37
CA TYR A 104 -15.87 -0.27 1.66
C TYR A 104 -15.00 -0.42 0.40
N LEU A 105 -13.87 0.30 0.39
CA LEU A 105 -12.78 0.06 -0.55
C LEU A 105 -12.15 -1.29 -0.17
N PHE A 106 -12.05 -2.21 -1.13
CA PHE A 106 -11.45 -3.52 -0.88
C PHE A 106 -10.14 -3.73 -1.63
N GLY A 107 -9.82 -2.94 -2.65
CA GLY A 107 -8.51 -3.02 -3.29
C GLY A 107 -8.22 -2.00 -4.37
N SER A 108 -6.93 -1.87 -4.70
CA SER A 108 -6.41 -1.04 -5.78
C SER A 108 -5.47 -1.84 -6.68
N LYS A 109 -5.69 -1.77 -7.99
CA LYS A 109 -4.77 -2.30 -9.02
C LYS A 109 -4.04 -1.13 -9.68
N PHE A 110 -2.72 -1.23 -9.81
CA PHE A 110 -1.88 -0.19 -10.39
C PHE A 110 -1.28 -0.72 -11.68
N LEU A 111 -1.50 0.00 -12.79
CA LEU A 111 -1.13 -0.42 -14.13
C LEU A 111 -0.17 0.58 -14.78
N ASP A 112 0.68 0.10 -15.67
CA ASP A 112 1.55 0.94 -16.49
C ASP A 112 0.88 1.42 -17.80
N ASN A 113 1.67 2.00 -18.69
CA ASN A 113 1.18 2.55 -19.97
C ASN A 113 0.69 1.50 -20.97
N ASN A 114 1.04 0.22 -20.76
CA ASN A 114 0.57 -0.89 -21.58
C ASN A 114 -0.54 -1.68 -20.89
N GLU A 115 -1.16 -1.10 -19.86
CA GLU A 115 -2.13 -1.74 -18.97
C GLU A 115 -1.57 -2.99 -18.25
N ALA A 116 -0.23 -3.12 -18.16
CA ALA A 116 0.39 -4.24 -17.46
C ALA A 116 0.44 -3.99 -15.96
N PHE A 117 0.25 -5.06 -15.17
CA PHE A 117 0.19 -5.00 -13.72
C PHE A 117 1.54 -4.61 -13.10
N VAL A 118 1.56 -3.52 -12.35
CA VAL A 118 2.73 -3.04 -11.61
C VAL A 118 2.71 -3.60 -10.19
N LEU A 119 1.61 -3.39 -9.47
CA LEU A 119 1.38 -3.89 -8.12
C LEU A 119 -0.12 -3.85 -7.81
N GLY A 120 -0.53 -4.48 -6.71
CA GLY A 120 -1.91 -4.46 -6.23
C GLY A 120 -1.99 -4.63 -4.73
N PHE A 121 -2.93 -3.91 -4.11
CA PHE A 121 -3.23 -3.98 -2.69
C PHE A 121 -4.69 -4.35 -2.45
N CYS A 122 -4.91 -5.28 -1.53
CA CYS A 122 -6.20 -5.49 -0.89
C CYS A 122 -6.22 -4.75 0.45
N TYR A 123 -7.36 -4.20 0.83
CA TYR A 123 -7.56 -3.49 2.10
C TYR A 123 -8.64 -4.20 2.91
N GLY A 124 -8.25 -4.86 4.00
CA GLY A 124 -9.14 -5.42 5.02
C GLY A 124 -9.31 -4.45 6.19
N PHE A 125 -10.21 -4.77 7.14
CA PHE A 125 -10.51 -4.02 8.37
C PHE A 125 -9.26 -3.68 9.23
N ASP A 126 -8.40 -2.77 8.77
CA ASP A 126 -7.09 -2.36 9.31
C ASP A 126 -5.87 -3.12 8.76
N GLU A 127 -6.01 -3.90 7.70
CA GLU A 127 -4.87 -4.59 7.07
C GLU A 127 -4.72 -4.21 5.60
N ILE A 128 -3.48 -4.16 5.13
CA ILE A 128 -3.12 -4.07 3.73
C ILE A 128 -2.44 -5.38 3.37
N ILE A 129 -2.81 -5.96 2.22
CA ILE A 129 -2.16 -7.14 1.68
C ILE A 129 -1.68 -6.83 0.27
N SER A 130 -0.38 -6.96 0.03
CA SER A 130 0.17 -6.91 -1.34
C SER A 130 -0.15 -8.22 -2.09
N LEU A 131 -0.74 -8.10 -3.27
CA LEU A 131 -1.17 -9.22 -4.11
C LEU A 131 -0.42 -9.25 -5.43
N SER A 132 -0.20 -10.47 -5.94
CA SER A 132 0.22 -10.67 -7.33
C SER A 132 -0.96 -10.45 -8.28
N ALA A 133 -0.70 -10.30 -9.57
CA ALA A 133 -1.77 -10.16 -10.57
C ALA A 133 -2.80 -11.31 -10.51
N PRO A 134 -2.42 -12.60 -10.52
CA PRO A 134 -3.40 -13.68 -10.45
C PRO A 134 -4.22 -13.68 -9.15
N ALA A 135 -3.60 -13.37 -8.01
CA ALA A 135 -4.30 -13.31 -6.73
C ALA A 135 -5.30 -12.14 -6.69
N PHE A 136 -4.95 -11.02 -7.33
CA PHE A 136 -5.86 -9.89 -7.46
C PHE A 136 -7.06 -10.22 -8.36
N GLU A 137 -6.85 -10.91 -9.49
CA GLU A 137 -7.98 -11.33 -10.34
C GLU A 137 -8.90 -12.32 -9.64
N SER A 138 -8.34 -13.27 -8.89
CA SER A 138 -9.13 -14.21 -8.07
C SER A 138 -9.96 -13.46 -7.04
N LEU A 139 -9.39 -12.46 -6.37
CA LEU A 139 -10.13 -11.61 -5.44
C LEU A 139 -11.28 -10.89 -6.17
N LEU A 140 -11.02 -10.30 -7.34
CA LEU A 140 -12.06 -9.60 -8.11
C LEU A 140 -13.22 -10.51 -8.55
N SER A 141 -12.97 -11.80 -8.79
CA SER A 141 -14.04 -12.75 -9.11
C SER A 141 -14.94 -13.07 -7.92
N ASP A 142 -14.42 -13.01 -6.70
CA ASP A 142 -15.20 -13.26 -5.48
C ASP A 142 -16.14 -12.08 -5.16
N TYR A 143 -15.81 -10.86 -5.60
CA TYR A 143 -16.63 -9.65 -5.43
C TYR A 143 -17.39 -9.30 -6.72
N SER A 144 -18.52 -9.98 -6.93
CA SER A 144 -19.38 -9.76 -8.10
C SER A 144 -20.09 -8.39 -8.11
N ASP A 145 -20.33 -7.78 -6.95
CA ASP A 145 -21.03 -6.50 -6.75
C ASP A 145 -20.08 -5.30 -6.57
N ARG A 146 -19.00 -5.27 -7.35
CA ARG A 146 -17.98 -4.22 -7.25
C ARG A 146 -18.25 -3.03 -8.15
N ASN A 147 -17.92 -1.84 -7.66
CA ASN A 147 -17.75 -0.64 -8.47
C ASN A 147 -16.26 -0.37 -8.67
N VAL A 148 -15.91 0.22 -9.82
CA VAL A 148 -14.55 0.65 -10.14
C VAL A 148 -14.51 2.14 -10.39
N SER A 149 -13.52 2.81 -9.79
CA SER A 149 -13.14 4.17 -10.14
C SER A 149 -11.70 4.16 -10.68
N VAL A 150 -11.47 4.94 -11.73
CA VAL A 150 -10.18 4.97 -12.43
C VAL A 150 -9.56 6.35 -12.27
N ILE A 151 -8.31 6.38 -11.80
CA ILE A 151 -7.45 7.57 -11.80
C ILE A 151 -6.38 7.30 -12.84
N ALA A 152 -6.28 8.14 -13.86
CA ALA A 152 -5.31 7.97 -14.95
C ALA A 152 -4.47 9.24 -15.13
N ALA A 153 -3.26 9.07 -15.68
CA ALA A 153 -2.46 10.18 -16.19
C ALA A 153 -3.26 10.92 -17.28
N SER A 154 -3.31 12.26 -17.15
CA SER A 154 -3.89 13.17 -18.13
C SER A 154 -2.95 13.43 -19.30
#